data_AF-A0A7J9CTU7-F1
#
_entry.id   AF-A0A7J9CTU7-F1
#
_cell.length_a   1.000
_cell.length_b   1.000
_cell.length_c   1.000
_cell.angle_alpha   90.00
_cell.angle_beta   90.00
_cell.angle_gamma   90.00
#
_symmetry.space_group_name_H-M   'P 1'
#
loop_
_entity.id
_entity.type
_entity.pdbx_description
1 polymer ?
#
loop_
_entity_poly.entity_id
_entity_poly.type
_entity_poly.pdbx_seq_one_letter_code
_entity_poly.pdbx_strand_id
1 'polypeptide(L)'
;MAVETSSATPSPIKTVVVLVQENRSFDHMLGWFKTINPEIDGVTGSESNPISTSDPNSTQITFKDTAGYVDPDPDHSFQAIYEQVSGKTWDTNNPDPNPEIKMNGFVQNAERTTPGLSETVMNGFKPEAVPVFKQLVTEFAVCDRWFASLPASTQPNRLYVHSATSHGAMSNNTQQLIEGFPQKTIFESLEENGYSFGIYYQSFPSTLFYR
;
A
#
# COMPACT_ATOMS: atom_id res chain seq x y z
N MET A 1 8.10 -22.34 35.50
CA MET A 1 7.40 -21.09 35.13
C MET A 1 5.99 -21.50 34.72
N ALA A 2 4.98 -20.96 35.40
CA ALA A 2 3.59 -21.27 35.11
C ALA A 2 3.21 -20.63 33.76
N VAL A 3 2.66 -21.44 32.86
CA VAL A 3 2.02 -20.96 31.63
C VAL A 3 0.73 -20.29 32.08
N GLU A 4 0.72 -18.95 32.10
CA GLU A 4 -0.52 -18.20 32.22
C GLU A 4 -1.37 -18.52 30.98
N THR A 5 -2.39 -19.34 31.20
CA THR A 5 -3.48 -19.52 30.26
C THR A 5 -4.35 -18.28 30.36
N SER A 6 -4.01 -17.26 29.56
CA SER A 6 -4.89 -16.12 29.34
C SER A 6 -6.22 -16.64 28.81
N SER A 7 -7.26 -16.65 29.65
CA SER A 7 -8.62 -16.93 29.23
C SER A 7 -9.06 -15.79 28.31
N ALA A 8 -8.84 -15.97 27.01
CA ALA A 8 -9.26 -15.00 26.01
C ALA A 8 -10.76 -14.74 26.18
N THR A 9 -11.15 -13.49 26.37
CA THR A 9 -12.55 -13.10 26.39
C THR A 9 -13.18 -13.52 25.07
N PRO A 10 -14.30 -14.27 25.05
CA PRO A 10 -14.89 -14.73 23.81
C PRO A 10 -15.27 -13.55 22.92
N SER A 11 -14.59 -13.39 21.79
CA SER A 11 -14.98 -12.38 20.80
C SER A 11 -16.33 -12.76 20.17
N PRO A 12 -17.24 -11.80 19.95
CA PRO A 12 -18.44 -12.04 19.17
C PRO A 12 -18.11 -12.33 17.69
N ILE A 13 -16.92 -11.93 17.21
CA ILE A 13 -16.46 -12.18 15.85
C ILE A 13 -16.04 -13.64 15.72
N LYS A 14 -16.71 -14.39 14.85
CA LYS A 14 -16.41 -15.81 14.55
C LYS A 14 -15.74 -16.03 13.20
N THR A 15 -15.81 -15.04 12.32
CA THR A 15 -15.27 -15.11 10.97
C THR A 15 -14.66 -13.77 10.61
N VAL A 16 -13.43 -13.80 10.10
CA VAL A 16 -12.72 -12.63 9.58
C VAL A 16 -12.53 -12.86 8.09
N VAL A 17 -12.97 -11.90 7.29
CA VAL A 17 -12.75 -11.89 5.83
C VAL A 17 -11.77 -10.77 5.52
N VAL A 18 -10.64 -11.11 4.90
CA VAL A 18 -9.62 -10.14 4.49
C VAL A 18 -9.66 -10.00 2.98
N LEU A 19 -10.16 -8.87 2.49
CA LEU A 19 -10.13 -8.51 1.07
C LEU A 19 -8.84 -7.73 0.77
N VAL A 20 -7.89 -8.38 0.09
CA VAL A 20 -6.62 -7.75 -0.30
C VAL A 20 -6.74 -7.17 -1.71
N GLN A 21 -6.74 -5.84 -1.80
CA GLN A 21 -6.76 -5.10 -3.07
C GLN A 21 -5.33 -4.79 -3.54
N GLU A 22 -5.20 -4.15 -4.70
CA GLU A 22 -3.90 -3.94 -5.37
C GLU A 22 -3.71 -2.50 -5.85
N ASN A 23 -2.47 -2.01 -5.72
CA ASN A 23 -1.91 -0.81 -6.36
C ASN A 23 -2.73 0.48 -6.24
N ARG A 24 -3.26 0.80 -5.05
CA ARG A 24 -3.96 2.06 -4.80
C ARG A 24 -3.52 2.67 -3.47
N SER A 25 -3.12 3.94 -3.47
CA SER A 25 -2.78 4.68 -2.24
C SER A 25 -4.05 5.16 -1.52
N PHE A 26 -3.90 5.53 -0.24
CA PHE A 26 -4.99 6.06 0.55
C PHE A 26 -5.58 7.33 -0.09
N ASP A 27 -4.76 8.33 -0.41
CA ASP A 27 -5.25 9.58 -1.00
C ASP A 27 -5.90 9.40 -2.36
N HIS A 28 -5.46 8.41 -3.14
CA HIS A 28 -6.06 8.11 -4.42
C HIS A 28 -7.49 7.55 -4.29
N MET A 29 -7.77 6.73 -3.28
CA MET A 29 -9.10 6.12 -3.10
C MET A 29 -10.00 6.92 -2.15
N LEU A 30 -9.44 7.40 -1.05
CA LEU A 30 -10.15 7.95 0.10
C LEU A 30 -9.74 9.38 0.46
N GLY A 31 -8.75 9.98 -0.21
CA GLY A 31 -8.27 11.32 0.13
C GLY A 31 -9.39 12.37 0.18
N TRP A 32 -10.30 12.34 -0.81
CA TRP A 32 -11.41 13.29 -0.89
C TRP A 32 -12.62 12.97 0.01
N PHE A 33 -12.56 11.88 0.77
CA PHE A 33 -13.67 11.47 1.66
C PHE A 33 -13.78 12.32 2.92
N LYS A 34 -12.81 13.20 3.17
CA LYS A 34 -12.90 14.23 4.21
C LYS A 34 -14.13 15.13 4.08
N THR A 35 -14.67 15.24 2.86
CA THR A 35 -15.94 15.94 2.57
C THR A 35 -17.18 15.23 3.14
N ILE A 36 -17.09 13.94 3.44
CA ILE A 36 -18.15 13.11 4.03
C ILE A 36 -17.88 12.85 5.50
N ASN A 37 -16.64 12.49 5.84
CA ASN A 37 -16.19 12.27 7.20
C ASN A 37 -14.98 13.18 7.49
N PRO A 38 -15.17 14.32 8.18
CA PRO A 38 -14.10 15.27 8.50
C PRO A 38 -12.98 14.72 9.39
N GLU A 39 -13.19 13.58 10.07
CA GLU A 39 -12.19 12.93 10.92
C GLU A 39 -11.11 12.22 10.11
N ILE A 40 -11.36 11.96 8.81
CA ILE A 40 -10.38 11.31 7.93
C ILE A 40 -9.17 12.24 7.70
N ASP A 41 -7.98 11.68 7.92
CA ASP A 41 -6.69 12.26 7.51
C ASP A 41 -6.49 12.19 5.99
N GLY A 42 -7.32 12.95 5.27
CA GLY A 42 -7.32 13.04 3.80
C GLY A 42 -6.96 14.43 3.28
N VAL A 43 -6.93 14.55 1.94
CA VAL A 43 -6.50 15.75 1.21
C VAL A 43 -7.44 16.94 1.41
N THR A 44 -6.88 18.13 1.22
CA THR A 44 -7.55 19.43 1.37
C THR A 44 -7.67 20.19 0.05
N GLY A 45 -6.95 19.75 -0.99
CA GLY A 45 -6.79 20.44 -2.26
C GLY A 45 -5.67 21.47 -2.26
N SER A 46 -4.88 21.53 -1.19
CA SER A 46 -3.67 22.36 -1.12
C SER A 46 -2.39 21.56 -1.42
N GLU A 47 -2.51 20.24 -1.52
CA GLU A 47 -1.39 19.32 -1.75
C GLU A 47 -0.87 19.45 -3.17
N SER A 48 0.45 19.55 -3.32
CA SER A 48 1.12 19.60 -4.61
C SER A 48 2.50 18.95 -4.57
N ASN A 49 3.02 18.61 -5.74
CA ASN A 49 4.39 18.13 -5.90
C ASN A 49 5.06 18.83 -7.09
N PRO A 50 6.34 19.19 -6.99
CA PRO A 50 7.08 19.80 -8.10
C PRO A 50 7.46 18.77 -9.17
N ILE A 51 7.58 19.23 -10.42
CA ILE A 51 8.16 18.41 -11.50
C ILE A 51 9.63 18.05 -11.21
N SER A 52 10.36 18.94 -10.53
CA SER A 52 11.75 18.72 -10.13
C SER A 52 11.95 19.19 -8.69
N THR A 53 12.44 18.29 -7.83
CA THR A 53 12.67 18.59 -6.41
C THR A 53 13.95 19.39 -6.17
N SER A 54 14.84 19.46 -7.16
CA SER A 54 16.09 20.22 -7.11
C SER A 54 15.95 21.66 -7.62
N ASP A 55 14.88 21.97 -8.35
CA ASP A 55 14.58 23.33 -8.82
C ASP A 55 13.57 24.02 -7.90
N PRO A 56 13.97 25.07 -7.15
CA PRO A 56 13.07 25.80 -6.27
C PRO A 56 11.95 26.56 -7.01
N ASN A 57 12.08 26.77 -8.33
CA ASN A 57 11.06 27.41 -9.16
C ASN A 57 10.28 26.40 -10.02
N SER A 58 10.40 25.10 -9.73
CA SER A 58 9.74 24.06 -10.50
C SER A 58 8.22 24.22 -10.48
N THR A 59 7.58 23.97 -11.62
CA THR A 59 6.13 23.92 -11.74
C THR A 59 5.55 22.92 -10.74
N GLN A 60 4.55 23.36 -9.99
CA GLN A 60 3.82 22.53 -9.04
C GLN A 60 2.61 21.89 -9.72
N ILE A 61 2.44 20.59 -9.50
CA ILE A 61 1.24 19.85 -9.90
C ILE A 61 0.39 19.65 -8.65
N THR A 62 -0.79 20.27 -8.62
CA THR A 62 -1.75 20.16 -7.53
C THR A 62 -2.52 18.85 -7.61
N PHE A 63 -2.84 18.27 -6.46
CA PHE A 63 -3.68 17.09 -6.35
C PHE A 63 -5.13 17.39 -6.77
N LYS A 64 -5.68 16.58 -7.68
CA LYS A 64 -7.03 16.77 -8.26
C LYS A 64 -8.00 15.66 -7.82
N ASP A 65 -9.26 15.85 -8.19
CA ASP A 65 -10.40 15.00 -7.86
C ASP A 65 -11.06 14.36 -9.10
N THR A 66 -10.28 14.23 -10.17
CA THR A 66 -10.69 13.74 -11.49
C THR A 66 -10.09 12.38 -11.82
N ALA A 67 -9.77 11.56 -10.80
CA ALA A 67 -9.18 10.25 -11.02
C ALA A 67 -10.10 9.35 -11.85
N GLY A 68 -9.46 8.50 -12.66
CA GLY A 68 -10.13 7.55 -13.53
C GLY A 68 -9.35 6.25 -13.60
N TYR A 69 -9.46 5.55 -14.72
CA TYR A 69 -8.61 4.39 -14.99
C TYR A 69 -7.14 4.83 -15.05
N VAL A 70 -6.28 4.12 -14.31
CA VAL A 70 -4.85 4.40 -14.21
C VAL A 70 -4.11 3.46 -15.15
N ASP A 71 -3.55 4.04 -16.22
CA ASP A 71 -2.69 3.38 -17.19
C ASP A 71 -1.80 4.44 -17.86
N PRO A 72 -0.46 4.32 -17.82
CA PRO A 72 0.31 3.22 -17.21
C PRO A 72 0.26 3.18 -15.68
N ASP A 73 0.53 2.00 -15.12
CA ASP A 73 0.68 1.79 -13.68
C ASP A 73 1.91 2.55 -13.17
N PRO A 74 1.78 3.42 -12.15
CA PRO A 74 2.93 4.10 -11.55
C PRO A 74 3.95 3.12 -10.98
N ASP A 75 5.22 3.48 -11.07
CA ASP A 75 6.31 2.66 -10.54
C ASP A 75 6.18 2.55 -9.01
N HIS A 76 6.21 1.31 -8.52
CA HIS A 76 6.06 0.95 -7.12
C HIS A 76 7.17 -0.03 -6.69
N SER A 77 8.33 0.07 -7.36
CA SER A 77 9.59 -0.51 -6.89
C SER A 77 10.11 0.24 -5.65
N PHE A 78 11.00 -0.41 -4.90
CA PHE A 78 11.65 0.23 -3.74
C PHE A 78 12.36 1.53 -4.14
N GLN A 79 13.05 1.54 -5.28
CA GLN A 79 13.79 2.69 -5.79
C GLN A 79 12.87 3.84 -6.16
N ALA A 80 11.72 3.54 -6.76
CA ALA A 80 10.72 4.55 -7.08
C ALA A 80 10.07 5.12 -5.81
N ILE A 81 9.65 4.26 -4.88
CA ILE A 81 9.05 4.70 -3.61
C ILE A 81 10.05 5.57 -2.83
N TYR A 82 11.33 5.18 -2.79
CA TYR A 82 12.40 5.98 -2.20
C TYR A 82 12.44 7.40 -2.79
N GLU A 83 12.42 7.53 -4.12
CA GLU A 83 12.39 8.83 -4.78
C GLU A 83 11.11 9.60 -4.49
N GLN A 84 9.95 8.93 -4.54
CA GLN A 84 8.65 9.54 -4.29
C GLN A 84 8.56 10.18 -2.89
N VAL A 85 9.02 9.47 -1.85
CA VAL A 85 8.92 9.94 -0.47
C VAL A 85 10.05 10.88 -0.05
N SER A 86 11.26 10.75 -0.62
CA SER A 86 12.42 11.58 -0.24
C SER A 86 12.66 12.76 -1.17
N GLY A 87 12.16 12.69 -2.41
CA GLY A 87 12.50 13.60 -3.49
C GLY A 87 13.88 13.35 -4.13
N LYS A 88 14.63 12.33 -3.69
CA LYS A 88 15.97 12.00 -4.19
C LYS A 88 15.96 10.70 -4.97
N THR A 89 16.61 10.66 -6.12
CA THR A 89 16.82 9.41 -6.86
C THR A 89 17.66 8.42 -6.05
N TRP A 90 17.32 7.13 -6.13
CA TRP A 90 18.11 6.06 -5.52
C TRP A 90 19.51 5.95 -6.17
N ASP A 91 20.58 6.08 -5.38
CA ASP A 91 21.97 5.86 -5.81
C ASP A 91 22.45 4.47 -5.37
N THR A 92 22.67 3.57 -6.32
CA THR A 92 23.13 2.21 -6.03
C THR A 92 24.58 2.14 -5.56
N ASN A 93 25.41 3.15 -5.84
CA ASN A 93 26.82 3.17 -5.47
C ASN A 93 27.05 3.77 -4.09
N ASN A 94 26.18 4.70 -3.67
CA ASN A 94 26.24 5.33 -2.36
C ASN A 94 24.82 5.54 -1.80
N PRO A 95 24.13 4.46 -1.40
CA PRO A 95 22.76 4.56 -0.91
C PRO A 95 22.73 5.32 0.42
N ASP A 96 21.83 6.29 0.52
CA ASP A 96 21.47 6.92 1.80
C ASP A 96 20.34 6.08 2.43
N PRO A 97 20.62 5.31 3.49
CA PRO A 97 19.62 4.42 4.08
C PRO A 97 18.56 5.17 4.88
N ASN A 98 18.78 6.44 5.22
CA ASN A 98 17.89 7.24 6.06
C ASN A 98 17.70 8.65 5.46
N PRO A 99 17.10 8.74 4.26
CA PRO A 99 16.86 10.03 3.65
C PRO A 99 15.86 10.84 4.49
N GLU A 100 15.97 12.17 4.41
CA GLU A 100 14.91 13.05 4.83
C GLU A 100 13.64 12.76 4.00
N ILE A 101 12.50 12.56 4.68
CA ILE A 101 11.22 12.26 4.04
C ILE A 101 10.44 13.56 3.85
N LYS A 102 10.22 13.93 2.59
CA LYS A 102 9.59 15.20 2.18
C LYS A 102 8.25 15.04 1.46
N MET A 103 7.93 13.82 1.01
CA MET A 103 6.72 13.51 0.24
C MET A 103 6.54 14.39 -1.01
N ASN A 104 7.65 14.75 -1.67
CA ASN A 104 7.66 15.73 -2.75
C ASN A 104 8.21 15.20 -4.09
N GLY A 105 8.50 13.90 -4.19
CA GLY A 105 9.11 13.30 -5.38
C GLY A 105 8.14 12.54 -6.30
N PHE A 106 6.83 12.52 -6.01
CA PHE A 106 5.86 11.72 -6.76
C PHE A 106 5.78 12.13 -8.23
N VAL A 107 5.67 13.44 -8.48
CA VAL A 107 5.60 14.01 -9.83
C VAL A 107 6.93 13.87 -10.56
N GLN A 108 8.05 14.16 -9.90
CA GLN A 108 9.39 13.96 -10.48
C GLN A 108 9.61 12.50 -10.92
N ASN A 109 9.31 11.55 -10.05
CA ASN A 109 9.45 10.14 -10.36
C ASN A 109 8.54 9.75 -11.55
N ALA A 110 7.29 10.19 -11.54
CA ALA A 110 6.32 9.91 -12.61
C ALA A 110 6.77 10.44 -13.97
N GLU A 111 7.21 11.71 -14.06
CA GLU A 111 7.72 12.29 -15.32
C GLU A 111 8.99 11.60 -15.80
N ARG A 112 9.85 11.16 -14.88
CA ARG A 112 11.08 10.44 -15.21
C ARG A 112 10.80 9.05 -15.77
N THR A 113 9.80 8.35 -15.23
CA THR A 113 9.45 6.98 -15.68
C THR A 113 8.57 6.99 -16.91
N THR A 114 7.61 7.92 -17.00
CA THR A 114 6.67 8.04 -18.10
C THR A 114 6.24 9.50 -18.24
N PRO A 115 6.77 10.24 -19.24
CA PRO A 115 6.40 11.64 -19.46
C PRO A 115 4.89 11.84 -19.58
N GLY A 116 4.35 12.80 -18.84
CA GLY A 116 2.92 13.11 -18.77
C GLY A 116 2.13 12.33 -17.70
N LEU A 117 2.77 11.44 -16.93
CA LEU A 117 2.09 10.68 -15.87
C LEU A 117 1.81 11.53 -14.60
N SER A 118 2.35 12.75 -14.51
CA SER A 118 2.14 13.67 -13.38
C SER A 118 0.68 13.84 -12.97
N GLU A 119 -0.20 14.08 -13.95
CA GLU A 119 -1.62 14.33 -13.66
C GLU A 119 -2.32 13.08 -13.14
N THR A 120 -1.86 11.89 -13.52
CA THR A 120 -2.41 10.62 -13.08
C THR A 120 -2.02 10.33 -11.63
N VAL A 121 -0.74 10.56 -11.26
CA VAL A 121 -0.26 10.30 -9.89
C VAL A 121 -0.76 11.33 -8.88
N MET A 122 -1.04 12.56 -9.33
CA MET A 122 -1.59 13.64 -8.49
C MET A 122 -3.13 13.70 -8.59
N ASN A 123 -3.80 12.56 -8.48
CA ASN A 123 -5.25 12.49 -8.59
C ASN A 123 -5.88 11.45 -7.67
N GLY A 124 -7.05 11.77 -7.13
CA GLY A 124 -7.86 10.86 -6.32
C GLY A 124 -9.33 10.85 -6.72
N PHE A 125 -10.05 9.80 -6.32
CA PHE A 125 -11.48 9.65 -6.61
C PHE A 125 -12.33 10.51 -5.67
N LYS A 126 -13.34 11.17 -6.25
CA LYS A 126 -14.47 11.67 -5.45
C LYS A 126 -15.27 10.51 -4.88
N PRO A 127 -15.90 10.68 -3.71
CA PRO A 127 -16.78 9.65 -3.16
C PRO A 127 -17.85 9.14 -4.14
N GLU A 128 -18.38 10.02 -5.00
CA GLU A 128 -19.40 9.69 -5.99
C GLU A 128 -18.90 8.74 -7.09
N ALA A 129 -17.59 8.76 -7.38
CA ALA A 129 -16.98 7.89 -8.40
C ALA A 129 -16.75 6.47 -7.87
N VAL A 130 -16.72 6.28 -6.54
CA VAL A 130 -16.47 4.99 -5.87
C VAL A 130 -17.60 4.69 -4.86
N PRO A 131 -18.85 4.49 -5.31
CA PRO A 131 -20.03 4.46 -4.45
C PRO A 131 -20.02 3.34 -3.41
N VAL A 132 -19.34 2.23 -3.68
CA VAL A 132 -19.17 1.15 -2.69
C VAL A 132 -18.30 1.61 -1.52
N PHE A 133 -17.16 2.26 -1.80
CA PHE A 133 -16.32 2.84 -0.75
C PHE A 133 -17.03 3.95 0.00
N LYS A 134 -17.81 4.79 -0.69
CA LYS A 134 -18.66 5.82 -0.06
C LYS A 134 -19.55 5.23 1.03
N GLN A 135 -20.23 4.12 0.74
CA GLN A 135 -21.06 3.42 1.73
C GLN A 135 -20.22 2.83 2.87
N LEU A 136 -19.10 2.17 2.55
CA LEU A 136 -18.23 1.57 3.58
C LEU A 136 -17.67 2.61 4.56
N VAL A 137 -17.22 3.76 4.07
CA VAL A 137 -16.70 4.84 4.92
C VAL A 137 -17.79 5.49 5.77
N THR A 138 -19.04 5.51 5.29
CA THR A 138 -20.16 6.09 6.04
C THR A 138 -20.62 5.17 7.17
N GLU A 139 -20.60 3.86 6.95
CA GLU A 139 -21.22 2.88 7.85
C GLU A 139 -20.23 2.10 8.72
N PHE A 140 -18.93 2.16 8.40
CA PHE A 140 -17.89 1.37 9.08
C PHE A 140 -16.67 2.21 9.46
N ALA A 141 -15.83 1.63 10.32
CA ALA A 141 -14.57 2.23 10.74
C ALA A 141 -13.55 2.27 9.59
N VAL A 142 -12.80 3.36 9.53
CA VAL A 142 -11.68 3.57 8.61
C VAL A 142 -10.39 3.67 9.41
N CYS A 143 -9.36 2.93 8.99
CA CYS A 143 -8.00 3.13 9.46
C CYS A 143 -7.25 4.03 8.47
N ASP A 144 -7.14 5.33 8.76
CA ASP A 144 -6.52 6.34 7.90
C ASP A 144 -5.01 6.50 8.13
N ARG A 145 -4.45 5.76 9.09
CA ARG A 145 -3.01 5.66 9.35
C ARG A 145 -2.50 4.21 9.27
N TRP A 146 -2.97 3.48 8.26
CA TRP A 146 -2.57 2.11 7.96
C TRP A 146 -1.57 2.07 6.79
N PHE A 147 -0.31 1.74 7.07
CA PHE A 147 0.77 1.77 6.09
C PHE A 147 1.17 0.36 5.62
N ALA A 148 1.74 0.29 4.42
CA ALA A 148 2.41 -0.92 3.96
C ALA A 148 3.60 -1.26 4.87
N SER A 149 3.87 -2.56 5.07
CA SER A 149 4.96 -3.01 5.95
C SER A 149 6.35 -2.70 5.38
N LEU A 150 6.47 -2.68 4.04
CA LEU A 150 7.70 -2.30 3.35
C LEU A 150 7.41 -1.31 2.20
N PRO A 151 8.32 -0.34 1.95
CA PRO A 151 8.30 0.47 0.74
C PRO A 151 8.78 -0.37 -0.47
N ALA A 152 8.00 -1.40 -0.82
CA ALA A 152 8.33 -2.38 -1.83
C ALA A 152 7.08 -2.81 -2.61
N SER A 153 7.31 -3.56 -3.69
CA SER A 153 6.24 -4.03 -4.57
C SER A 153 5.29 -5.03 -3.90
N THR A 154 4.32 -5.51 -4.69
CA THR A 154 3.21 -6.37 -4.23
C THR A 154 3.64 -7.60 -3.43
N GLN A 155 4.59 -8.41 -3.91
CA GLN A 155 4.91 -9.70 -3.30
C GLN A 155 5.45 -9.57 -1.87
N PRO A 156 6.47 -8.73 -1.56
CA PRO A 156 6.91 -8.50 -0.18
C PRO A 156 5.77 -8.12 0.77
N ASN A 157 4.89 -7.22 0.37
CA ASN A 157 3.78 -6.79 1.22
C ASN A 157 2.70 -7.87 1.39
N ARG A 158 2.45 -8.72 0.37
CA ARG A 158 1.59 -9.90 0.51
C ARG A 158 2.18 -10.92 1.50
N LEU A 159 3.49 -11.11 1.51
CA LEU A 159 4.15 -11.94 2.53
C LEU A 159 3.92 -11.37 3.93
N TYR A 160 4.01 -10.06 4.13
CA TYR A 160 3.68 -9.47 5.44
C TYR A 160 2.23 -9.70 5.87
N VAL A 161 1.27 -9.62 4.96
CA VAL A 161 -0.14 -9.91 5.27
C VAL A 161 -0.32 -11.33 5.79
N HIS A 162 0.44 -12.30 5.25
CA HIS A 162 0.24 -13.72 5.53
C HIS A 162 1.21 -14.31 6.55
N SER A 163 2.39 -13.73 6.75
CA SER A 163 3.44 -14.28 7.62
C SER A 163 4.14 -13.25 8.50
N ALA A 164 3.69 -11.99 8.53
CA ALA A 164 4.29 -10.89 9.29
C ALA A 164 5.78 -10.62 9.00
N THR A 165 6.31 -11.16 7.90
CA THR A 165 7.67 -10.95 7.39
C THR A 165 7.70 -11.26 5.90
N SER A 166 8.61 -10.60 5.16
CA SER A 166 8.91 -10.92 3.75
C SER A 166 10.10 -11.87 3.57
N HIS A 167 10.74 -12.31 4.67
CA HIS A 167 11.96 -13.11 4.64
C HIS A 167 13.06 -12.50 3.75
N GLY A 168 13.20 -11.18 3.79
CA GLY A 168 14.19 -10.44 3.02
C GLY A 168 13.82 -10.19 1.55
N ALA A 169 12.66 -10.64 1.07
CA ALA A 169 12.19 -10.24 -0.26
C ALA A 169 11.90 -8.73 -0.29
N MET A 170 12.44 -8.06 -1.31
CA MET A 170 12.30 -6.61 -1.54
C MET A 170 11.69 -6.25 -2.90
N SER A 171 11.43 -7.25 -3.75
CA SER A 171 10.83 -7.08 -5.08
C SER A 171 10.00 -8.30 -5.44
N ASN A 172 9.24 -8.22 -6.53
CA ASN A 172 8.60 -9.39 -7.11
C ASN A 172 9.66 -10.32 -7.73
N ASN A 173 9.72 -11.58 -7.30
CA ASN A 173 10.62 -12.60 -7.81
C ASN A 173 9.87 -13.92 -7.99
N THR A 174 9.64 -14.30 -9.25
CA THR A 174 8.91 -15.53 -9.62
C THR A 174 9.66 -16.78 -9.22
N GLN A 175 10.99 -16.82 -9.38
CA GLN A 175 11.80 -17.98 -9.05
C GLN A 175 11.78 -18.24 -7.54
N GLN A 176 11.97 -17.19 -6.74
CA GLN A 176 11.90 -17.29 -5.28
C GLN A 176 10.49 -17.70 -4.81
N LEU A 177 9.44 -17.21 -5.48
CA LEU A 177 8.08 -17.65 -5.19
C LEU A 177 7.91 -19.15 -5.44
N ILE A 178 8.41 -19.67 -6.56
CA ILE A 178 8.29 -21.09 -6.90
C ILE A 178 9.08 -21.97 -5.93
N GLU A 179 10.30 -21.56 -5.56
CA GLU A 179 11.12 -22.25 -4.57
C GLU A 179 10.46 -22.27 -3.19
N GLY A 180 9.70 -21.22 -2.89
CA GLY A 180 8.93 -21.06 -1.68
C GLY A 180 9.67 -20.25 -0.61
N PHE A 181 8.93 -19.90 0.42
CA PHE A 181 9.36 -19.02 1.50
C PHE A 181 9.25 -19.75 2.84
N PRO A 182 10.31 -19.81 3.67
CA PRO A 182 10.42 -20.73 4.81
C PRO A 182 9.68 -20.26 6.08
N GLN A 183 8.99 -19.11 6.02
CA GLN A 183 8.30 -18.56 7.18
C GLN A 183 6.90 -19.13 7.31
N LYS A 184 6.56 -19.44 8.57
CA LYS A 184 5.22 -19.85 8.96
C LYS A 184 4.19 -18.75 8.65
N THR A 185 3.08 -19.17 8.08
CA THR A 185 1.92 -18.34 7.77
C THR A 185 0.87 -18.34 8.88
N ILE A 186 -0.04 -17.38 8.80
CA ILE A 186 -1.26 -17.36 9.60
C ILE A 186 -2.12 -18.60 9.34
N PHE A 187 -2.09 -19.17 8.14
CA PHE A 187 -2.90 -20.33 7.77
C PHE A 187 -2.45 -21.60 8.50
N GLU A 188 -1.14 -21.85 8.56
CA GLU A 188 -0.57 -22.93 9.38
C GLU A 188 -0.87 -22.70 10.87
N SER A 189 -0.77 -21.45 11.33
CA SER A 189 -1.12 -21.11 12.71
C SER A 189 -2.60 -21.39 13.02
N LEU A 190 -3.51 -21.16 12.08
CA LEU A 190 -4.93 -21.47 12.22
C LEU A 190 -5.15 -23.00 12.24
N GLU A 191 -4.54 -23.73 11.30
CA GLU A 191 -4.67 -25.19 11.21
C GLU A 191 -4.17 -25.91 12.48
N GLU A 192 -2.97 -25.57 12.95
CA GLU A 192 -2.39 -26.16 14.17
C GLU A 192 -3.25 -25.91 15.42
N ASN A 193 -4.03 -24.83 15.43
CA ASN A 193 -4.93 -24.48 16.52
C ASN A 193 -6.37 -24.94 16.27
N GLY A 194 -6.62 -25.76 15.24
CA GLY A 194 -7.93 -26.35 14.95
C GLY A 194 -8.96 -25.38 14.38
N TYR A 195 -8.53 -24.24 13.82
CA TYR A 195 -9.40 -23.27 13.16
C TYR A 195 -9.45 -23.51 11.66
N SER A 196 -10.63 -23.27 11.07
CA SER A 196 -10.81 -23.33 9.61
C SER A 196 -10.42 -22.02 8.94
N PHE A 197 -9.95 -22.12 7.70
CA PHE A 197 -9.72 -20.98 6.82
C PHE A 197 -10.05 -21.36 5.38
N GLY A 198 -10.22 -20.33 4.54
CA GLY A 198 -10.39 -20.49 3.10
C GLY A 198 -9.61 -19.41 2.36
N ILE A 199 -9.01 -19.79 1.23
CA ILE A 199 -8.31 -18.86 0.33
C ILE A 199 -9.11 -18.79 -0.96
N TYR A 200 -9.67 -17.62 -1.23
CA TYR A 200 -10.44 -17.33 -2.44
C TYR A 200 -9.59 -16.48 -3.37
N TYR A 201 -9.43 -16.92 -4.62
CA TYR A 201 -8.56 -16.29 -5.60
C TYR A 201 -9.16 -16.37 -7.00
N GLN A 202 -8.80 -15.44 -7.88
CA GLN A 202 -9.28 -15.43 -9.27
C GLN A 202 -8.41 -16.28 -10.20
N SER A 203 -7.09 -16.27 -10.02
CA SER A 203 -6.12 -16.93 -10.92
C SER A 203 -5.33 -18.03 -10.21
N PHE A 204 -4.30 -17.67 -9.45
CA PHE A 204 -3.47 -18.60 -8.70
C PHE A 204 -3.32 -18.14 -7.24
N PRO A 205 -3.48 -19.02 -6.24
CA PRO A 205 -3.31 -18.68 -4.83
C PRO A 205 -1.82 -18.64 -4.49
N SER A 206 -1.21 -17.46 -4.55
CA SER A 206 0.21 -17.26 -4.20
C SER A 206 0.57 -17.74 -2.79
N THR A 207 -0.42 -17.83 -1.90
CA THR A 207 -0.30 -18.40 -0.56
C THR A 207 0.12 -19.87 -0.52
N LEU A 208 -0.09 -20.65 -1.58
CA LEU A 208 0.38 -22.05 -1.67
C LEU A 208 1.92 -22.17 -1.76
N PHE A 209 2.60 -21.06 -2.03
CA PHE A 209 4.06 -21.02 -2.13
C PHE A 209 4.76 -20.61 -0.84
N TYR A 210 4.00 -20.33 0.22
CA TYR A 210 4.55 -20.05 1.54
C TYR A 210 4.61 -21.39 2.27
N ARG A 211 5.79 -21.85 2.70
CA ARG A 211 6.05 -23.22 3.17
C ARG A 211 6.82 -23.28 4.47
#